data_AF-A0A521UG83-F1
#
_entry.id   AF-A0A521UG83-F1
#
_cell.length_a   1.000
_cell.length_b   1.000
_cell.length_c   1.000
_cell.angle_alpha   90.00
_cell.angle_beta   90.00
_cell.angle_gamma   90.00
#
_symmetry.space_group_name_H-M   'P 1'
#
loop_
_entity.id
_entity.type
_entity.pdbx_description
1 polymer ?
#
loop_
_entity_poly.entity_id
_entity_poly.type
_entity_poly.pdbx_seq_one_letter_code
_entity_poly.pdbx_strand_id
1 'polypeptide(L)'
;MKDFVAFRALVALLHENGKSTLLDEAYERCKEQEHLPKEEMKNEVKALYNEFSADEISRKIAEIVTPKGIKPKVEVIYQSIEGLHRACPNHLGDWYFTGNFPTPGGNRVVNRAFINYMENKDVRAY
;
A
#
# COMPACT_ATOMS: atom_id res chain seq x y z
N MET A 1 7.45 2.62 5.04
CA MET A 1 6.64 1.43 4.67
C MET A 1 6.08 0.75 5.91
N LYS A 2 6.93 0.31 6.84
CA LYS A 2 6.52 -0.41 8.06
C LYS A 2 5.51 0.35 8.93
N ASP A 3 5.54 1.68 8.92
CA ASP A 3 4.62 2.50 9.73
C ASP A 3 3.22 2.70 9.11
N PHE A 4 3.01 2.28 7.85
CA PHE A 4 1.71 2.44 7.20
C PHE A 4 0.79 1.27 7.51
N VAL A 5 -0.26 1.51 8.29
CA VAL A 5 -1.19 0.46 8.72
C VAL A 5 -1.88 -0.26 7.56
N ALA A 6 -2.22 0.45 6.48
CA ALA A 6 -2.81 -0.15 5.29
C ALA A 6 -1.85 -1.12 4.59
N PHE A 7 -0.56 -0.78 4.53
CA PHE A 7 0.46 -1.67 3.96
C PHE A 7 0.69 -2.90 4.87
N ARG A 8 0.72 -2.72 6.19
CA ARG A 8 0.78 -3.85 7.15
C ARG A 8 -0.41 -4.79 7.01
N ALA A 9 -1.61 -4.24 6.83
CA ALA A 9 -2.82 -5.00 6.59
C ALA A 9 -2.74 -5.80 5.28
N LEU A 10 -2.31 -5.17 4.18
CA LEU A 10 -2.08 -5.83 2.90
C LEU A 10 -1.09 -7.00 3.03
N VAL A 11 0.07 -6.79 3.66
CA VAL A 11 1.06 -7.84 3.88
C VAL A 11 0.49 -9.00 4.71
N ALA A 12 -0.24 -8.69 5.78
CA ALA A 12 -0.90 -9.73 6.60
C ALA A 12 -1.91 -10.55 5.79
N LEU A 13 -2.73 -9.90 4.95
CA LEU A 13 -3.67 -10.58 4.06
C LEU A 13 -2.96 -11.47 3.04
N LEU A 14 -1.86 -11.01 2.43
CA LEU A 14 -1.06 -11.84 1.51
C LEU A 14 -0.53 -13.10 2.19
N HIS A 15 -0.02 -12.98 3.42
CA HIS A 15 0.44 -14.14 4.19
C HIS A 15 -0.70 -15.11 4.54
N GLU A 16 -1.83 -14.60 5.04
CA GLU A 16 -2.99 -15.40 5.45
C GLU A 16 -3.64 -16.14 4.28
N ASN A 17 -3.54 -15.58 3.07
CA ASN A 17 -4.07 -16.19 1.85
C ASN A 17 -3.04 -17.00 1.07
N GLY A 18 -1.84 -17.24 1.61
CA GLY A 18 -0.79 -18.01 0.94
C GLY A 18 -0.20 -17.35 -0.31
N LYS A 19 -0.40 -16.04 -0.47
CA LYS A 19 0.05 -15.23 -1.63
C LYS A 19 1.35 -14.47 -1.37
N SER A 20 2.18 -14.93 -0.42
CA SER A 20 3.41 -14.24 -0.02
C SER A 20 4.40 -14.07 -1.18
N THR A 21 4.40 -14.98 -2.16
CA THR A 21 5.27 -14.92 -3.35
C THR A 21 5.07 -13.66 -4.17
N LEU A 22 3.87 -13.05 -4.12
CA LEU A 22 3.59 -11.79 -4.82
C LEU A 22 4.47 -10.64 -4.30
N LEU A 23 4.93 -10.70 -3.04
CA LEU A 23 5.87 -9.72 -2.48
C LEU A 23 7.23 -9.81 -3.17
N ASP A 24 7.72 -11.02 -3.41
CA ASP A 24 9.00 -11.27 -4.09
C ASP A 24 8.89 -10.87 -5.58
N GLU A 25 7.78 -11.21 -6.23
CA GLU A 25 7.54 -10.78 -7.61
C GLU A 25 7.44 -9.26 -7.74
N ALA A 26 6.75 -8.59 -6.81
CA ALA A 26 6.69 -7.14 -6.77
C ALA A 26 8.06 -6.51 -6.50
N TYR A 27 8.91 -7.20 -5.72
CA TYR A 27 10.26 -6.75 -5.43
C TYR A 27 11.12 -6.78 -6.69
N GLU A 28 11.12 -7.89 -7.43
CA GLU A 28 11.87 -8.00 -8.69
C GLU A 28 11.39 -6.94 -9.70
N ARG A 29 10.07 -6.74 -9.85
CA ARG A 29 9.56 -5.66 -10.70
C ARG A 29 10.01 -4.28 -10.22
N CYS A 30 10.00 -4.00 -8.91
CA CYS A 30 10.52 -2.74 -8.38
C CYS A 30 12.01 -2.54 -8.68
N LYS A 31 12.82 -3.62 -8.64
CA LYS A 31 14.24 -3.60 -8.99
C LYS A 31 14.45 -3.25 -10.45
N GLU A 32 13.67 -3.84 -11.36
CA GLU A 32 13.70 -3.50 -12.79
C GLU A 32 13.40 -2.02 -13.04
N GLN A 33 12.46 -1.43 -12.28
CA GLN A 33 12.13 -0.01 -12.40
C GLN A 33 13.32 0.91 -12.05
N GLU A 34 14.29 0.47 -11.22
CA GLU A 34 15.45 1.30 -10.85
C GLU A 34 16.34 1.68 -12.04
N HIS A 35 16.28 0.91 -13.12
CA HIS A 35 17.07 1.12 -14.33
C HIS A 35 16.41 2.07 -15.34
N LEU A 36 15.16 2.45 -15.12
CA LEU A 36 14.41 3.32 -16.01
C LEU A 36 14.58 4.80 -15.63
N PRO A 37 14.42 5.73 -16.58
CA PRO A 37 14.16 7.13 -16.26
C PRO A 37 12.93 7.25 -15.38
N LYS A 38 12.91 8.22 -14.44
CA LYS A 38 11.80 8.39 -13.49
C LYS A 38 10.46 8.57 -14.22
N GLU A 39 10.46 9.22 -15.37
CA GLU A 39 9.31 9.48 -16.24
C GLU A 39 8.66 8.21 -16.78
N GLU A 40 9.42 7.11 -16.87
CA GLU A 40 8.95 5.81 -17.36
C GLU A 40 8.62 4.83 -16.22
N MET A 41 9.00 5.17 -14.98
CA MET A 41 8.76 4.32 -13.82
C MET A 41 7.26 4.20 -13.50
N LYS A 42 6.82 2.96 -13.25
CA LYS A 42 5.49 2.60 -12.76
C LYS A 42 5.56 2.19 -11.28
N ASN A 43 4.47 2.41 -10.54
CA ASN A 43 4.36 1.89 -9.18
C ASN A 43 4.02 0.39 -9.22
N GLU A 44 5.01 -0.46 -8.99
CA GLU A 44 4.86 -1.92 -9.01
C GLU A 44 4.22 -2.48 -7.74
N VAL A 45 4.23 -1.69 -6.66
CA VAL A 45 3.54 -2.01 -5.39
C VAL A 45 2.02 -1.98 -5.57
N LYS A 46 1.51 -1.20 -6.55
CA LYS A 46 0.07 -1.11 -6.84
C LYS A 46 -0.55 -2.48 -7.16
N ALA A 47 0.19 -3.38 -7.79
CA ALA A 47 -0.28 -4.72 -8.11
C ALA A 47 -0.69 -5.51 -6.86
N LEU A 48 0.00 -5.31 -5.73
CA LEU A 48 -0.33 -5.98 -4.48
C LEU A 48 -1.68 -5.51 -3.91
N TYR A 49 -1.96 -4.21 -4.01
CA TYR A 49 -3.23 -3.63 -3.55
C TYR A 49 -4.43 -4.10 -4.38
N ASN A 50 -4.23 -4.56 -5.61
CA ASN A 50 -5.31 -5.08 -6.45
C ASN A 50 -5.80 -6.49 -6.01
N GLU A 51 -5.06 -7.17 -5.13
CA GLU A 51 -5.43 -8.51 -4.65
C GLU A 51 -6.58 -8.50 -3.64
N PHE A 52 -6.88 -7.34 -3.05
CA PHE A 52 -7.89 -7.19 -2.01
C PHE A 52 -8.71 -5.92 -2.23
N SER A 53 -10.00 -5.99 -1.93
CA SER A 53 -10.86 -4.80 -1.88
C SER A 53 -10.46 -3.86 -0.74
N ALA A 54 -10.81 -2.59 -0.89
CA ALA A 54 -10.63 -1.60 0.17
C ALA A 54 -11.30 -2.03 1.49
N ASP A 55 -12.45 -2.72 1.41
CA ASP A 55 -13.17 -3.22 2.59
C ASP A 55 -12.41 -4.36 3.29
N GLU A 56 -11.76 -5.25 2.55
CA GLU A 56 -10.90 -6.29 3.13
C GLU A 56 -9.71 -5.70 3.88
N ILE A 57 -9.02 -4.74 3.25
CA ILE A 57 -7.92 -4.03 3.89
C ILE A 57 -8.44 -3.28 5.13
N SER A 58 -9.58 -2.61 5.05
CA SER A 58 -10.19 -1.88 6.17
C SER A 58 -10.54 -2.78 7.35
N ARG A 59 -11.13 -3.96 7.09
CA ARG A 59 -11.37 -4.98 8.12
C ARG A 59 -10.07 -5.44 8.75
N LYS A 60 -9.04 -5.67 7.95
CA LYS A 60 -7.74 -6.08 8.48
C LYS A 60 -7.07 -4.99 9.31
N ILE A 61 -7.19 -3.73 8.91
CA ILE A 61 -6.74 -2.59 9.72
C ILE A 61 -7.48 -2.58 11.06
N ALA A 62 -8.81 -2.78 11.06
CA ALA A 62 -9.60 -2.86 12.28
C ALA A 62 -9.09 -3.96 13.22
N GLU A 63 -8.78 -5.15 12.70
CA GLU A 63 -8.14 -6.22 13.48
C GLU A 63 -6.79 -5.80 14.08
N ILE A 64 -5.93 -5.16 13.29
CA ILE A 64 -4.58 -4.74 13.71
C ILE A 64 -4.64 -3.67 14.82
N VAL A 65 -5.56 -2.71 14.72
CA VAL A 65 -5.66 -1.60 15.69
C VAL A 65 -6.50 -1.96 16.91
N THR A 66 -7.27 -3.06 16.86
CA THR A 66 -8.12 -3.51 17.96
C THR A 66 -7.28 -4.03 19.12
N PRO A 67 -7.33 -3.39 20.30
CA PRO A 67 -6.64 -3.90 21.48
C PRO A 67 -7.23 -5.22 21.95
N LYS A 68 -6.38 -6.08 22.55
CA LYS A 68 -6.84 -7.32 23.17
C LYS A 68 -7.81 -7.03 24.32
N GLY A 69 -8.86 -7.84 24.42
CA GLY A 69 -9.80 -7.80 25.55
C GLY A 69 -10.94 -6.80 25.44
N ILE A 70 -11.04 -6.05 24.35
CA ILE A 70 -12.25 -5.26 24.09
C ILE A 70 -13.38 -6.18 23.63
N LYS A 71 -14.59 -5.94 24.14
CA LYS A 71 -15.82 -6.65 23.76
C LYS A 71 -16.52 -6.11 22.50
N PRO A 72 -16.57 -4.77 22.25
CA PRO A 72 -17.27 -4.29 21.06
C PRO A 72 -16.51 -4.66 19.79
N LYS A 73 -17.24 -4.94 18.71
CA LYS A 73 -16.68 -5.06 17.37
C LYS A 73 -16.17 -3.69 16.93
N VAL A 74 -14.91 -3.61 16.53
CA VAL A 74 -14.32 -2.40 15.95
C VAL A 74 -14.33 -2.54 14.44
N GLU A 75 -14.78 -1.49 13.76
CA GLU A 75 -14.70 -1.35 12.31
C GLU A 75 -14.02 -0.03 11.99
N VAL A 76 -13.15 -0.05 10.99
CA VAL A 76 -12.53 1.15 10.44
C VAL A 76 -13.19 1.42 9.11
N ILE A 77 -13.85 2.56 9.00
CA ILE A 77 -14.57 2.97 7.79
C ILE A 77 -13.82 4.12 7.16
N TYR A 78 -13.43 3.96 5.90
CA TYR A 78 -12.88 5.03 5.09
C TYR A 78 -13.98 5.59 4.18
N GLN A 79 -13.86 6.88 3.84
CA GLN A 79 -14.69 7.46 2.79
C GLN A 79 -14.41 6.73 1.48
N SER A 80 -15.45 6.43 0.68
CA SER A 80 -15.24 5.87 -0.65
C SER A 80 -14.38 6.82 -1.50
N ILE A 81 -13.61 6.28 -2.45
CA ILE A 81 -12.77 7.09 -3.36
C ILE A 81 -13.63 8.14 -4.09
N GLU A 82 -14.80 7.73 -4.57
CA GLU A 82 -15.78 8.64 -5.20
C GLU A 82 -16.29 9.71 -4.22
N GLY A 83 -16.52 9.33 -2.96
CA GLY A 83 -16.89 10.24 -1.90
C GLY A 83 -15.79 11.27 -1.61
N LEU A 84 -14.54 10.83 -1.57
CA LEU A 84 -13.36 11.69 -1.39
C LEU A 84 -13.23 12.68 -2.56
N HIS A 85 -13.33 12.21 -3.79
CA HIS A 85 -13.23 13.06 -4.97
C HIS A 85 -14.36 14.10 -5.05
N ARG A 86 -15.58 13.74 -4.62
CA ARG A 86 -16.68 14.71 -4.54
C ARG A 86 -16.47 15.74 -3.44
N ALA A 87 -15.96 15.33 -2.28
CA ALA A 87 -15.72 16.22 -1.15
C ALA A 87 -14.53 17.16 -1.39
N CYS A 88 -13.47 16.66 -2.04
CA CYS A 88 -12.19 17.33 -2.25
C CYS A 88 -11.78 17.29 -3.73
N PRO A 89 -12.52 17.95 -4.65
CA PRO A 89 -12.32 17.80 -6.10
C PRO A 89 -10.94 18.26 -6.60
N ASN A 90 -10.29 19.19 -5.87
CA ASN A 90 -8.95 19.69 -6.20
C ASN A 90 -7.82 18.95 -5.46
N HIS A 91 -8.16 18.01 -4.57
CA HIS A 91 -7.22 17.31 -3.69
C HIS A 91 -7.61 15.84 -3.58
N LEU A 92 -7.44 15.09 -4.67
CA LEU A 92 -7.94 13.73 -4.82
C LEU A 92 -7.33 12.76 -3.80
N GLY A 93 -6.03 12.86 -3.51
CA GLY A 93 -5.39 12.25 -2.34
C GLY A 93 -5.57 10.73 -2.15
N ASP A 94 -6.07 10.02 -3.17
CA ASP A 94 -6.53 8.63 -3.11
C ASP A 94 -5.40 7.62 -3.21
N TRP A 95 -4.20 8.07 -3.61
CA TRP A 95 -3.00 7.27 -3.79
C TRP A 95 -2.65 6.40 -2.57
N TYR A 96 -3.05 6.81 -1.36
CA TYR A 96 -2.87 6.01 -0.15
C TYR A 96 -3.67 4.70 -0.16
N PHE A 97 -4.82 4.69 -0.83
CA PHE A 97 -5.73 3.55 -0.95
C PHE A 97 -5.59 2.83 -2.30
N THR A 98 -5.29 3.55 -3.37
CA THR A 98 -5.24 3.01 -4.74
C THR A 98 -3.83 2.68 -5.21
N GLY A 99 -2.79 3.14 -4.50
CA GLY A 99 -1.42 3.11 -4.98
C GLY A 99 -1.18 3.98 -6.22
N ASN A 100 -2.14 4.81 -6.64
CA ASN A 100 -2.04 5.60 -7.86
C ASN A 100 -1.31 6.93 -7.61
N PHE A 101 0.02 6.89 -7.50
CA PHE A 101 0.81 8.10 -7.32
C PHE A 101 0.74 8.98 -8.58
N PRO A 102 0.40 10.28 -8.46
CA PRO A 102 0.18 11.14 -9.62
C PRO A 102 1.47 11.64 -10.27
N THR A 103 2.64 11.33 -9.70
CA THR A 103 3.92 11.88 -10.19
C THR A 103 4.98 10.79 -10.39
N PRO A 104 5.84 10.93 -11.43
CA PRO A 104 7.03 10.11 -11.64
C PRO A 104 7.92 9.98 -10.39
N GLY A 105 8.10 11.08 -9.65
CA GLY A 105 8.87 11.08 -8.40
C GLY A 105 8.23 10.22 -7.31
N GLY A 106 6.90 10.22 -7.21
CA GLY A 106 6.16 9.35 -6.30
C GLY A 106 6.36 7.87 -6.61
N ASN A 107 6.30 7.49 -7.89
CA ASN A 107 6.55 6.11 -8.34
C ASN A 107 7.95 5.63 -7.95
N ARG A 108 8.97 6.48 -8.16
CA ARG A 108 10.34 6.17 -7.74
C ARG A 108 10.45 5.94 -6.23
N VAL A 109 9.86 6.82 -5.43
CA VAL A 109 9.93 6.77 -3.96
C VAL A 109 9.22 5.53 -3.42
N VAL A 110 8.04 5.17 -3.96
CA VAL A 110 7.31 3.98 -3.47
C VAL A 110 8.01 2.69 -3.82
N ASN A 111 8.55 2.55 -5.05
CA ASN A 111 9.34 1.38 -5.45
C ASN A 111 10.59 1.25 -4.57
N ARG A 112 11.33 2.35 -4.36
CA ARG A 112 12.49 2.37 -3.46
C ARG A 112 12.11 2.00 -2.03
N ALA A 113 11.02 2.53 -1.52
CA ALA A 113 10.56 2.25 -0.17
C ALA A 113 10.16 0.77 0.01
N PHE A 114 9.60 0.15 -1.03
CA PHE A 114 9.28 -1.28 -1.06
C PHE A 114 10.54 -2.15 -1.10
N ILE A 115 11.51 -1.79 -1.94
CA ILE A 115 12.83 -2.45 -1.96
C ILE A 115 13.46 -2.41 -0.57
N ASN A 116 13.54 -1.22 0.06
CA ASN A 116 14.09 -1.08 1.40
C ASN A 116 13.33 -1.93 2.44
N TYR A 117 12.01 -2.03 2.31
CA TYR A 117 11.18 -2.87 3.17
C TYR A 117 11.55 -4.36 3.03
N MET A 118 11.64 -4.87 1.81
CA MET A 118 11.98 -6.28 1.51
C MET A 118 13.42 -6.61 1.94
N GLU A 119 14.35 -5.68 1.76
CA GLU A 119 15.76 -5.83 2.20
C GLU A 119 15.96 -5.56 3.71
N ASN A 120 14.89 -5.27 4.45
CA ASN A 120 14.90 -4.92 5.87
C ASN A 120 15.85 -3.75 6.23
N LYS A 121 15.99 -2.77 5.33
CA LYS A 121 16.82 -1.57 5.52
C LYS A 121 16.01 -0.41 6.08
N ASP A 122 16.52 0.22 7.14
CA ASP A 122 15.94 1.43 7.73
C ASP A 122 16.59 2.70 7.15
N VAL A 123 16.43 2.90 5.83
CA VAL A 123 16.93 4.07 5.11
C VAL A 123 15.78 4.79 4.40
N ARG A 124 15.89 6.12 4.32
CA ARG A 124 14.92 6.95 3.60
C ARG A 124 14.93 6.62 2.11
N ALA A 125 13.75 6.67 1.49
CA ALA A 125 13.55 6.28 0.11
C ALA A 125 13.68 7.44 -0.91
N TYR A 126 14.04 8.64 -0.45
CA TYR A 126 14.16 9.86 -1.25
C TYR A 126 15.55 10.46 -1.18
#